data_AF-A0A9P0PFR4-F1
#
_entry.id   AF-A0A9P0PFR4-F1
#
_cell.length_a   1.000
_cell.length_b   1.000
_cell.length_c   1.000
_cell.angle_alpha   90.00
_cell.angle_beta   90.00
_cell.angle_gamma   90.00
#
_symmetry.space_group_name_H-M   'P 1'
#
loop_
_entity.id
_entity.type
_entity.pdbx_description
1 polymer ?
#
loop_
_entity_poly.entity_id
_entity_poly.type
_entity_poly.pdbx_seq_one_letter_code
_entity_poly.pdbx_strand_id
1 'polypeptide(L)'
;MTPSAVRGQIVSGTEIAKDVKERLKNEVAELKKNVPGLLPKLSIVQVGEREDSNVYIRMKIKAASDIGILAEHIKLPKTTTETELLEKLRQLNGDNNVHGIIVQMPLDSEYKIDSHLITDSVAPEKDVDGLNTINEGKLAVGNLTGFVPCTPNGILELIKRTGVKIAGAEAVVLGRSKIVGTPIAELLKWEHATVTICHSKTKNLKEQCAKADILVVAIGQPQFVKGDWIKPNAVVIDCGISAIPDSTKKSGQRLVGDVAFDEASQVASYITPVPGGVGPMTVCMLMKNTVQSAQKAARSMSSSNWNLKVLPLKLQDPVPSDIEISRAQVPKDIGVLAEEIGIYPTELSQYGRKKAKVSLSVLDRLSNQKNGRYVVVTGITPTPLGEGKSTTLLGLVQALSTHLKLNTFATMRQPSQGPTFGIKGGAAGGGYSQVIPMEDVNLHLTGDIHAITAANNLLAAQLDARIFHEATQKDEALFDRLVPKIKGVRKFSNIQLRRLQRVGINKTDPDSLTPEEKVKFARLNIDTNNIVWNRVLDINDRYLREITIGQSPTEKGLTRKEGFVISVASEIMAILALAKDMRDFKDRLSKWWWRSTNQANQ
;
A
#
# COMPACT_ATOMS: atom_id res chain seq x y z
N MET A 1 -64.52 19.98 -16.88
CA MET A 1 -63.13 20.44 -17.00
C MET A 1 -62.29 19.27 -17.49
N THR A 2 -61.87 19.30 -18.75
CA THR A 2 -60.86 18.38 -19.30
C THR A 2 -59.55 18.59 -18.52
N PRO A 3 -58.87 17.53 -18.06
CA PRO A 3 -57.55 17.69 -17.44
C PRO A 3 -56.61 18.33 -18.47
N SER A 4 -56.02 19.47 -18.12
CA SER A 4 -54.90 20.05 -18.85
C SER A 4 -53.87 18.95 -19.12
N ALA A 5 -53.48 18.71 -20.37
CA ALA A 5 -52.50 17.69 -20.73
C ALA A 5 -51.18 17.99 -20.02
N VAL A 6 -50.88 17.26 -18.94
CA VAL A 6 -49.63 17.40 -18.20
C VAL A 6 -48.56 16.66 -18.99
N ARG A 7 -47.73 17.40 -19.72
CA ARG A 7 -46.52 16.86 -20.31
C ARG A 7 -45.43 16.87 -19.25
N GLY A 8 -44.91 15.71 -18.88
CA GLY A 8 -43.87 15.55 -17.88
C GLY A 8 -42.62 16.34 -18.23
N GLN A 9 -42.04 16.99 -17.22
CA GLN A 9 -40.79 17.72 -17.35
C GLN A 9 -39.64 16.74 -17.53
N ILE A 10 -38.81 16.97 -18.56
CA ILE A 10 -37.67 16.10 -18.86
C ILE A 10 -36.56 16.35 -17.85
N VAL A 11 -36.18 15.32 -17.11
CA VAL A 11 -35.03 15.37 -16.19
C VAL A 11 -33.77 15.03 -16.97
N SER A 12 -33.09 16.07 -17.48
CA SER A 12 -31.86 15.92 -18.26
C SER A 12 -30.68 15.58 -17.35
N GLY A 13 -30.30 14.31 -17.28
CA GLY A 13 -29.10 13.90 -16.56
C GLY A 13 -27.81 14.38 -17.22
N THR A 14 -27.85 14.75 -18.51
CA THR A 14 -26.72 15.39 -19.19
C THR A 14 -26.42 16.78 -18.63
N GLU A 15 -27.47 17.59 -18.41
CA GLU A 15 -27.35 18.93 -17.84
C GLU A 15 -26.92 18.85 -16.37
N ILE A 16 -27.58 18.01 -15.57
CA ILE A 16 -27.24 17.83 -14.15
C ILE A 16 -25.79 17.30 -14.00
N ALA A 17 -25.37 16.36 -14.85
CA ALA A 17 -23.98 15.89 -14.85
C ALA A 17 -22.99 17.00 -15.19
N LYS A 18 -23.35 17.97 -16.04
CA LYS A 18 -22.48 19.12 -16.34
C LYS A 18 -22.25 19.97 -15.08
N ASP A 19 -23.32 20.34 -14.38
CA ASP A 19 -23.22 21.12 -13.13
C ASP A 19 -22.34 20.42 -12.08
N VAL A 20 -22.57 19.11 -11.89
CA VAL A 20 -21.83 18.34 -10.89
C VAL A 20 -20.36 18.25 -11.27
N LYS A 21 -20.03 18.04 -12.55
CA LYS A 21 -18.63 18.02 -13.01
C LYS A 21 -17.94 19.37 -12.82
N GLU A 22 -18.63 20.48 -13.05
CA GLU A 22 -18.08 21.83 -12.82
C GLU A 22 -17.76 22.06 -11.34
N ARG A 23 -18.67 21.68 -10.44
CA ARG A 23 -18.42 21.70 -8.99
C ARG A 23 -17.23 20.83 -8.59
N LEU A 24 -17.16 19.60 -9.10
CA LEU A 24 -16.04 18.69 -8.81
C LEU A 24 -14.70 19.22 -9.34
N LYS A 25 -14.70 19.92 -10.48
CA LYS A 25 -13.49 20.53 -11.04
C LYS A 25 -12.92 21.58 -10.08
N ASN A 26 -13.79 22.40 -9.48
CA ASN A 26 -13.40 23.38 -8.48
C ASN A 26 -12.88 22.70 -7.21
N GLU A 27 -13.54 21.65 -6.73
CA GLU A 27 -13.08 20.89 -5.55
C GLU A 27 -11.69 20.25 -5.78
N VAL A 28 -11.44 19.70 -6.97
CA VAL A 28 -10.14 19.12 -7.32
C VAL A 28 -9.05 20.20 -7.41
N ALA A 29 -9.37 21.38 -7.96
CA ALA A 29 -8.44 22.50 -8.02
C ALA A 29 -8.06 22.99 -6.61
N GLU A 30 -9.04 23.09 -5.71
CA GLU A 30 -8.83 23.45 -4.31
C GLU A 30 -7.99 22.39 -3.57
N LEU A 31 -8.28 21.10 -3.79
CA LEU A 31 -7.55 20.00 -3.18
C LEU A 31 -6.05 20.03 -3.54
N LYS A 32 -5.73 20.25 -4.82
CA LYS A 32 -4.35 20.36 -5.31
C LYS A 32 -3.61 21.55 -4.71
N LYS A 33 -4.33 22.65 -4.44
CA LYS A 33 -3.77 23.85 -3.80
C LYS A 33 -3.46 23.61 -2.32
N ASN A 34 -4.36 22.93 -1.61
CA ASN A 34 -4.25 22.71 -0.17
C ASN A 34 -3.24 21.61 0.20
N VAL A 35 -3.05 20.60 -0.67
CA VAL A 35 -2.11 19.50 -0.44
C VAL A 35 -1.20 19.34 -1.67
N PRO A 36 -0.07 20.07 -1.75
CA PRO A 36 0.86 19.96 -2.86
C PRO A 36 1.35 18.52 -3.06
N GLY A 37 1.27 18.03 -4.30
CA GLY A 37 1.64 16.66 -4.67
C GLY A 37 0.50 15.64 -4.63
N LEU A 38 -0.65 15.97 -4.02
CA LEU A 38 -1.84 15.11 -4.09
C LEU A 38 -2.59 15.33 -5.42
N LEU A 39 -2.64 14.29 -6.24
CA LEU A 39 -3.43 14.27 -7.46
C LEU A 39 -4.47 13.14 -7.37
N PRO A 40 -5.78 13.44 -7.36
CA PRO A 40 -6.80 12.41 -7.44
C PRO A 40 -6.52 11.49 -8.63
N LYS A 41 -6.52 10.19 -8.40
CA LYS A 41 -6.16 9.17 -9.40
C LYS A 41 -7.20 8.07 -9.44
N LEU A 42 -7.68 7.76 -10.64
CA LEU A 42 -8.62 6.68 -10.93
C LEU A 42 -7.91 5.64 -11.81
N SER A 43 -7.82 4.40 -11.34
CA SER A 43 -7.31 3.27 -12.12
C SER A 43 -8.47 2.44 -12.67
N ILE A 44 -8.53 2.33 -13.99
CA ILE A 44 -9.56 1.59 -14.73
C ILE A 44 -8.93 0.30 -15.26
N VAL A 45 -9.33 -0.83 -14.70
CA VAL A 45 -8.83 -2.16 -15.09
C VAL A 45 -9.76 -2.78 -16.12
N GLN A 46 -9.22 -3.16 -17.26
CA GLN A 46 -9.94 -3.85 -18.34
C GLN A 46 -9.27 -5.19 -18.61
N VAL A 47 -10.07 -6.24 -18.82
CA VAL A 47 -9.61 -7.52 -19.35
C VAL A 47 -10.21 -7.70 -20.75
N GLY A 48 -9.37 -7.97 -21.74
CA GLY A 48 -9.77 -8.14 -23.13
C GLY A 48 -10.01 -6.84 -23.90
N GLU A 49 -10.83 -6.90 -24.94
CA GLU A 49 -10.90 -5.84 -25.97
C GLU A 49 -12.31 -5.49 -26.46
N ARG A 50 -13.35 -5.82 -25.70
CA ARG A 50 -14.74 -5.54 -26.12
C ARG A 50 -14.95 -4.06 -26.48
N GLU A 51 -15.59 -3.80 -27.62
CA GLU A 51 -15.76 -2.44 -28.12
C GLU A 51 -16.73 -1.60 -27.28
N ASP A 52 -17.77 -2.21 -26.71
CA ASP A 52 -18.68 -1.53 -25.77
C ASP A 52 -17.91 -1.03 -24.54
N SER A 53 -17.08 -1.88 -23.93
CA SER A 53 -16.18 -1.50 -22.83
C SER A 53 -15.23 -0.36 -23.23
N ASN A 54 -14.63 -0.41 -24.42
CA ASN A 54 -13.72 0.63 -24.90
C ASN A 54 -14.40 2.01 -24.98
N VAL A 55 -15.64 2.08 -25.46
CA VAL A 55 -16.43 3.32 -25.51
C VAL A 55 -16.62 3.90 -24.10
N TYR A 56 -17.09 3.08 -23.15
CA TYR A 56 -17.32 3.53 -21.77
C TYR A 56 -16.03 3.96 -21.06
N ILE A 57 -14.93 3.24 -21.27
CA ILE A 57 -13.62 3.60 -20.71
C ILE A 57 -13.17 4.96 -21.24
N ARG A 58 -13.27 5.20 -22.56
CA ARG A 58 -12.95 6.51 -23.16
C ARG A 58 -13.76 7.65 -22.53
N MET A 59 -15.05 7.42 -22.28
CA MET A 59 -15.91 8.42 -21.61
C MET A 59 -15.47 8.70 -20.17
N LYS A 60 -15.11 7.66 -19.40
CA LYS A 60 -14.62 7.80 -18.02
C LYS A 60 -13.30 8.56 -17.97
N ILE A 61 -12.35 8.21 -18.85
CA ILE A 61 -11.04 8.90 -18.95
C ILE A 61 -11.24 10.38 -19.30
N LYS A 62 -12.09 10.67 -20.28
CA LYS A 62 -12.40 12.05 -20.67
C LYS A 62 -13.00 12.84 -19.51
N ALA A 63 -14.01 12.29 -18.83
CA ALA A 63 -14.63 12.95 -17.69
C ALA A 63 -13.66 13.18 -16.52
N ALA A 64 -12.78 12.21 -16.24
CA ALA A 64 -11.73 12.36 -15.25
C ALA A 64 -10.77 13.51 -15.61
N SER A 65 -10.31 13.53 -16.87
CA SER A 65 -9.42 14.58 -17.38
C SER A 65 -10.05 15.97 -17.32
N ASP A 66 -11.32 16.10 -17.73
CA ASP A 66 -12.07 17.38 -17.72
C ASP A 66 -12.15 18.01 -16.31
N ILE A 67 -12.19 17.18 -15.27
CA ILE A 67 -12.28 17.56 -13.84
C ILE A 67 -10.89 17.71 -13.21
N GLY A 68 -9.83 17.21 -13.85
CA GLY A 68 -8.46 17.24 -13.35
C GLY A 68 -8.04 16.03 -12.52
N ILE A 69 -8.76 14.91 -12.63
CA ILE A 69 -8.40 13.60 -12.08
C ILE A 69 -7.46 12.89 -13.06
N LEU A 70 -6.38 12.30 -12.55
CA LEU A 70 -5.49 11.45 -13.34
C LEU A 70 -6.15 10.08 -13.56
N ALA A 71 -6.55 9.77 -14.79
CA ALA A 71 -7.07 8.46 -15.14
C ALA A 71 -5.99 7.57 -15.73
N GLU A 72 -5.79 6.40 -15.15
CA GLU A 72 -4.89 5.35 -15.65
C GLU A 72 -5.72 4.20 -16.20
N HIS A 73 -5.48 3.83 -17.46
CA HIS A 73 -6.12 2.68 -18.08
C HIS A 73 -5.17 1.49 -18.11
N ILE A 74 -5.54 0.44 -17.38
CA ILE A 74 -4.77 -0.80 -17.28
C ILE A 74 -5.49 -1.85 -18.12
N LYS A 75 -5.00 -2.05 -19.34
CA LYS A 75 -5.54 -3.04 -20.27
C LYS A 75 -4.76 -4.35 -20.15
N LEU A 76 -5.45 -5.40 -19.72
CA LEU A 76 -4.94 -6.75 -19.57
C LEU A 76 -5.42 -7.64 -20.74
N PRO A 77 -4.59 -8.57 -21.23
CA PRO A 77 -4.95 -9.43 -22.35
C PRO A 77 -6.07 -10.42 -21.99
N LYS A 78 -6.70 -11.03 -23.01
CA LYS A 78 -7.72 -12.08 -22.81
C LYS A 78 -7.18 -13.33 -22.10
N THR A 79 -5.87 -13.54 -22.17
CA THR A 79 -5.17 -14.65 -21.51
C THR A 79 -4.95 -14.41 -20.01
N THR A 80 -5.41 -13.29 -19.45
CA THR A 80 -5.28 -13.02 -18.02
C THR A 80 -6.12 -14.00 -17.21
N THR A 81 -5.46 -14.64 -16.24
CA THR A 81 -6.07 -15.53 -15.26
C THR A 81 -6.65 -14.77 -14.07
N GLU A 82 -7.52 -15.42 -13.28
CA GLU A 82 -8.07 -14.84 -12.05
C GLU A 82 -6.97 -14.44 -11.05
N THR A 83 -5.96 -15.28 -10.85
CA THR A 83 -4.84 -15.01 -9.94
C THR A 83 -4.03 -13.77 -10.36
N GLU A 84 -3.75 -13.61 -11.65
CA GLU A 84 -3.02 -12.44 -12.17
C GLU A 84 -3.83 -11.15 -12.00
N LEU A 85 -5.15 -11.22 -12.23
CA LEU A 85 -6.04 -10.08 -12.01
C LEU A 85 -6.12 -9.72 -10.52
N LEU A 86 -6.24 -10.69 -9.62
CA LEU A 86 -6.24 -10.48 -8.17
C LEU A 86 -4.91 -9.88 -7.68
N GLU A 87 -3.77 -10.33 -8.21
CA GLU A 87 -2.47 -9.75 -7.88
C GLU A 87 -2.36 -8.31 -8.37
N LYS A 88 -2.90 -8.01 -9.56
CA LYS A 88 -2.93 -6.63 -10.05
C LYS A 88 -3.81 -5.74 -9.17
N LEU A 89 -4.97 -6.23 -8.72
CA LEU A 89 -5.83 -5.51 -7.80
C LEU A 89 -5.18 -5.33 -6.42
N ARG A 90 -4.44 -6.32 -5.91
CA ARG A 90 -3.64 -6.22 -4.69
C ARG A 90 -2.60 -5.10 -4.79
N GLN A 91 -1.90 -4.98 -5.91
CA GLN A 91 -0.95 -3.90 -6.16
C GLN A 91 -1.63 -2.52 -6.15
N LEU A 92 -2.79 -2.39 -6.82
CA LEU A 92 -3.54 -1.13 -6.85
C LEU A 92 -4.14 -0.76 -5.48
N ASN A 93 -4.62 -1.75 -4.73
CA ASN A 93 -5.06 -1.59 -3.35
C ASN A 93 -3.91 -1.07 -2.46
N GLY A 94 -2.67 -1.54 -2.71
CA GLY A 94 -1.48 -1.10 -2.01
C GLY A 94 -0.86 0.22 -2.46
N ASP A 95 -1.21 0.74 -3.65
CA ASP A 95 -0.66 1.99 -4.19
C ASP A 95 -1.40 3.20 -3.61
N ASN A 96 -0.72 3.95 -2.74
CA ASN A 96 -1.30 5.11 -2.07
C ASN A 96 -1.55 6.32 -2.98
N ASN A 97 -1.02 6.30 -4.21
CA ASN A 97 -1.35 7.29 -5.22
C ASN A 97 -2.68 6.98 -5.92
N VAL A 98 -3.21 5.77 -5.80
CA VAL A 98 -4.50 5.36 -6.38
C VAL A 98 -5.62 5.60 -5.38
N HIS A 99 -6.60 6.40 -5.77
CA HIS A 99 -7.71 6.80 -4.91
C HIS A 99 -9.01 6.07 -5.27
N GLY A 100 -9.18 5.71 -6.54
CA GLY A 100 -10.29 4.93 -7.01
C GLY A 100 -9.85 3.80 -7.93
N ILE A 101 -10.46 2.64 -7.79
CA ILE A 101 -10.27 1.49 -8.66
C ILE A 101 -11.64 1.10 -9.21
N ILE A 102 -11.69 0.85 -10.51
CA ILE A 102 -12.85 0.25 -11.16
C ILE A 102 -12.40 -0.88 -12.06
N VAL A 103 -13.08 -2.02 -11.95
CA VAL A 103 -12.92 -3.14 -12.88
C VAL A 103 -14.04 -3.05 -13.91
N GLN A 104 -13.67 -2.87 -15.18
CA GLN A 104 -14.63 -2.73 -16.25
C GLN A 104 -15.30 -4.08 -16.54
N MET A 105 -16.62 -4.10 -16.39
CA MET A 105 -17.46 -5.25 -16.67
C MET A 105 -18.16 -5.14 -18.04
N PRO A 106 -18.53 -6.27 -18.67
CA PRO A 106 -18.13 -7.63 -18.31
C PRO A 106 -16.65 -7.91 -18.62
N LEU A 107 -16.06 -8.87 -17.91
CA LEU A 107 -14.70 -9.35 -18.20
C LEU A 107 -14.67 -10.13 -19.52
N ASP A 108 -13.68 -9.85 -20.38
CA ASP A 108 -13.45 -10.55 -21.65
C ASP A 108 -12.15 -11.35 -21.56
N SER A 109 -12.25 -12.51 -20.89
CA SER A 109 -11.15 -13.46 -20.71
C SER A 109 -11.47 -14.79 -21.39
N GLU A 110 -10.41 -15.49 -21.81
CA GLU A 110 -10.49 -16.88 -22.26
C GLU A 110 -10.75 -17.84 -21.08
N TYR A 111 -10.38 -17.44 -19.86
CA TYR A 111 -10.62 -18.19 -18.64
C TYR A 111 -11.92 -17.76 -17.97
N LYS A 112 -12.56 -18.70 -17.27
CA LYS A 112 -13.66 -18.39 -16.36
C LYS A 112 -13.10 -17.65 -15.14
N ILE A 113 -13.53 -16.40 -14.95
CA ILE A 113 -13.16 -15.57 -13.81
C ILE A 113 -14.42 -15.25 -13.01
N ASP A 114 -14.36 -15.41 -11.68
CA ASP A 114 -15.45 -15.00 -10.80
C ASP A 114 -15.51 -13.47 -10.71
N SER A 115 -16.43 -12.89 -11.47
CA SER A 115 -16.69 -11.46 -11.51
C SER A 115 -16.97 -10.85 -10.14
N HIS A 116 -17.66 -11.57 -9.27
CA HIS A 116 -18.00 -11.08 -7.94
C HIS A 116 -16.77 -11.05 -7.04
N LEU A 117 -15.98 -12.12 -7.04
CA LEU A 117 -14.71 -12.16 -6.31
C LEU A 117 -13.80 -11.01 -6.74
N ILE A 118 -13.72 -10.73 -8.05
CA ILE A 118 -12.91 -9.64 -8.58
C ILE A 118 -13.39 -8.28 -8.10
N THR A 119 -14.69 -7.97 -8.21
CA THR A 119 -15.20 -6.68 -7.72
C THR A 119 -15.07 -6.55 -6.20
N ASP A 120 -15.26 -7.63 -5.46
CA ASP A 120 -15.15 -7.67 -3.99
C ASP A 120 -13.69 -7.60 -3.49
N SER A 121 -12.71 -7.91 -4.36
CA SER A 121 -11.28 -7.78 -4.03
C SER A 121 -10.76 -6.35 -4.11
N VAL A 122 -11.50 -5.41 -4.69
CA VAL A 122 -11.19 -3.98 -4.63
C VAL A 122 -11.38 -3.51 -3.20
N ALA A 123 -10.36 -2.88 -2.61
CA ALA A 123 -10.43 -2.41 -1.22
C ALA A 123 -11.63 -1.47 -1.02
N PRO A 124 -12.44 -1.63 0.05
CA PRO A 124 -13.66 -0.83 0.25
C PRO A 124 -13.44 0.69 0.21
N GLU A 125 -12.27 1.15 0.66
CA GLU A 125 -11.84 2.54 0.65
C GLU A 125 -11.37 3.07 -0.72
N LYS A 126 -11.22 2.20 -1.72
CA LYS A 126 -10.91 2.54 -3.12
C LYS A 126 -11.97 2.07 -4.12
N ASP A 127 -13.01 1.37 -3.66
CA ASP A 127 -14.15 0.90 -4.45
C ASP A 127 -15.09 2.06 -4.81
N VAL A 128 -14.67 2.86 -5.77
CA VAL A 128 -15.44 4.03 -6.23
C VAL A 128 -16.67 3.66 -7.05
N ASP A 129 -16.82 2.40 -7.44
CA ASP A 129 -18.03 1.89 -8.09
C ASP A 129 -19.08 1.41 -7.08
N GLY A 130 -18.69 1.21 -5.81
CA GLY A 130 -19.57 0.85 -4.70
C GLY A 130 -20.03 -0.61 -4.70
N LEU A 131 -19.30 -1.50 -5.39
CA LEU A 131 -19.71 -2.90 -5.61
C LEU A 131 -19.10 -3.89 -4.60
N ASN A 132 -18.23 -3.42 -3.70
CA ASN A 132 -17.69 -4.24 -2.63
C ASN A 132 -18.78 -4.55 -1.59
N THR A 133 -18.85 -5.79 -1.13
CA THR A 133 -19.84 -6.27 -0.16
C THR A 133 -19.85 -5.44 1.13
N ILE A 134 -18.70 -4.90 1.55
CA ILE A 134 -18.59 -4.02 2.73
C ILE A 134 -19.31 -2.68 2.47
N ASN A 135 -19.16 -2.09 1.28
CA ASN A 135 -19.84 -0.85 0.92
C ASN A 135 -21.35 -1.07 0.72
N GLU A 136 -21.73 -2.17 0.06
CA GLU A 136 -23.14 -2.58 -0.07
C GLU A 136 -23.79 -2.83 1.31
N GLY A 137 -23.08 -3.53 2.20
CA GLY A 137 -23.55 -3.80 3.56
C GLY A 137 -23.70 -2.54 4.39
N LYS A 138 -22.75 -1.60 4.29
CA LYS A 138 -22.84 -0.27 4.90
C LYS A 138 -24.10 0.47 4.41
N LEU A 139 -24.35 0.48 3.10
CA LEU A 139 -25.54 1.10 2.53
C LEU A 139 -26.83 0.44 3.03
N ALA A 140 -26.89 -0.88 3.07
CA ALA A 140 -28.08 -1.62 3.51
C ALA A 140 -28.49 -1.30 4.96
N VAL A 141 -27.52 -1.02 5.84
CA VAL A 141 -27.75 -0.63 7.24
C VAL A 141 -27.83 0.88 7.48
N GLY A 142 -27.81 1.70 6.43
CA GLY A 142 -27.93 3.16 6.53
C GLY A 142 -26.64 3.87 6.91
N ASN A 143 -25.52 3.16 6.89
CA ASN A 143 -24.20 3.73 7.10
C ASN A 143 -23.64 4.31 5.79
N LEU A 144 -23.87 5.60 5.55
CA LEU A 144 -23.43 6.29 4.33
C LEU A 144 -21.94 6.74 4.36
N THR A 145 -21.12 6.15 5.24
CA THR A 145 -19.66 6.45 5.28
C THR A 145 -18.86 5.75 4.17
N GLY A 146 -19.41 4.66 3.61
CA GLY A 146 -18.86 3.94 2.45
C GLY A 146 -19.18 4.63 1.12
N PHE A 147 -18.76 4.01 0.01
CA PHE A 147 -19.17 4.49 -1.32
C PHE A 147 -20.55 3.97 -1.69
N VAL A 148 -21.35 4.86 -2.28
CA VAL A 148 -22.66 4.50 -2.83
C VAL A 148 -22.49 4.16 -4.32
N PRO A 149 -23.11 3.07 -4.81
CA PRO A 149 -22.98 2.69 -6.22
C PRO A 149 -23.37 3.82 -7.18
N CYS A 150 -22.59 3.97 -8.25
CA CYS A 150 -22.63 5.15 -9.12
C CYS A 150 -24.02 5.41 -9.73
N THR A 151 -24.65 4.37 -10.29
CA THR A 151 -25.95 4.46 -10.95
C THR A 151 -27.08 4.79 -9.96
N PRO A 152 -27.25 4.06 -8.84
CA PRO A 152 -28.15 4.42 -7.73
C PRO A 152 -27.96 5.84 -7.20
N ASN A 153 -26.72 6.28 -6.97
CA ASN A 153 -26.43 7.64 -6.52
C ASN A 153 -26.88 8.68 -7.58
N GLY A 154 -26.68 8.35 -8.86
CA GLY A 154 -27.15 9.17 -9.99
C GLY A 154 -28.68 9.27 -10.03
N ILE A 155 -29.39 8.16 -9.83
CA ILE A 155 -30.86 8.13 -9.77
C ILE A 155 -31.36 9.00 -8.62
N LEU A 156 -30.77 8.86 -7.42
CA LEU A 156 -31.17 9.65 -6.27
C LEU A 156 -30.95 11.15 -6.51
N GLU A 157 -29.83 11.53 -7.10
CA GLU A 157 -29.55 12.92 -7.48
C GLU A 157 -30.59 13.45 -8.49
N LEU A 158 -30.95 12.65 -9.51
CA LEU A 158 -31.99 13.01 -10.49
C LEU A 158 -33.34 13.26 -9.81
N ILE A 159 -33.74 12.39 -8.87
CA ILE A 159 -34.98 12.56 -8.11
C ILE A 159 -34.92 13.83 -7.26
N LYS A 160 -33.82 14.07 -6.54
CA LYS A 160 -33.64 15.27 -5.71
C LYS A 160 -33.73 16.56 -6.53
N ARG A 161 -33.23 16.56 -7.77
CA ARG A 161 -33.30 17.71 -8.69
C ARG A 161 -34.71 18.05 -9.15
N THR A 162 -35.67 17.13 -9.04
CA THR A 162 -37.08 17.42 -9.33
C THR A 162 -37.76 18.28 -8.24
N GLY A 163 -37.17 18.37 -7.05
CA GLY A 163 -37.79 19.03 -5.89
C GLY A 163 -38.94 18.26 -5.25
N VAL A 164 -39.33 17.09 -5.78
CA VAL A 164 -40.36 16.24 -5.20
C VAL A 164 -39.87 15.65 -3.88
N LYS A 165 -40.72 15.70 -2.84
CA LYS A 165 -40.39 15.18 -1.51
C LYS A 165 -40.36 13.65 -1.54
N ILE A 166 -39.19 13.07 -1.25
CA ILE A 166 -39.00 11.61 -1.15
C ILE A 166 -39.57 11.07 0.16
N ALA A 167 -39.39 11.80 1.27
CA ALA A 167 -39.85 11.38 2.58
C ALA A 167 -41.37 11.22 2.64
N GLY A 168 -41.83 10.00 2.92
CA GLY A 168 -43.24 9.61 2.95
C GLY A 168 -43.84 9.20 1.60
N ALA A 169 -43.08 9.30 0.50
CA ALA A 169 -43.55 8.89 -0.82
C ALA A 169 -43.62 7.36 -0.96
N GLU A 170 -44.55 6.86 -1.77
CA GLU A 170 -44.54 5.47 -2.21
C GLU A 170 -43.57 5.32 -3.39
N ALA A 171 -42.46 4.63 -3.17
CA ALA A 171 -41.48 4.36 -4.21
C ALA A 171 -41.56 2.91 -4.70
N VAL A 172 -41.56 2.70 -6.01
CA VAL A 172 -41.51 1.38 -6.62
C VAL A 172 -40.22 1.24 -7.42
N VAL A 173 -39.45 0.21 -7.11
CA VAL A 173 -38.24 -0.15 -7.86
C VAL A 173 -38.50 -1.43 -8.64
N LEU A 174 -38.51 -1.32 -9.96
CA LEU A 174 -38.66 -2.44 -10.88
C LEU A 174 -37.27 -3.00 -11.22
N GLY A 175 -36.88 -4.09 -10.54
CA GLY A 175 -35.56 -4.69 -10.64
C GLY A 175 -34.89 -4.84 -9.28
N ARG A 176 -34.11 -5.92 -9.10
CA ARG A 176 -33.40 -6.26 -7.85
C ARG A 176 -31.95 -6.68 -8.08
N SER A 177 -31.34 -6.14 -9.13
CA SER A 177 -29.93 -6.39 -9.43
C SER A 177 -29.04 -5.83 -8.31
N LYS A 178 -27.88 -6.45 -8.07
CA LYS A 178 -26.85 -5.90 -7.17
C LYS A 178 -26.39 -4.49 -7.56
N ILE A 179 -26.30 -4.20 -8.87
CA ILE A 179 -25.72 -2.95 -9.39
C ILE A 179 -26.67 -1.74 -9.27
N VAL A 180 -27.97 -1.94 -9.54
CA VAL A 180 -28.94 -0.83 -9.61
C VAL A 180 -30.11 -1.03 -8.66
N GLY A 181 -30.96 -2.05 -8.89
CA GLY A 181 -32.25 -2.20 -8.22
C GLY A 181 -32.17 -2.30 -6.69
N THR A 182 -31.29 -3.14 -6.14
CA THR A 182 -31.18 -3.28 -4.68
C THR A 182 -30.64 -2.00 -4.03
N PRO A 183 -29.51 -1.41 -4.47
CA PRO A 183 -28.98 -0.23 -3.79
C PRO A 183 -29.87 1.02 -3.91
N ILE A 184 -30.59 1.23 -5.02
CA ILE A 184 -31.51 2.37 -5.12
C ILE A 184 -32.73 2.20 -4.21
N ALA A 185 -33.22 0.96 -4.02
CA ALA A 185 -34.25 0.69 -3.03
C ALA A 185 -33.78 1.04 -1.61
N GLU A 186 -32.54 0.67 -1.27
CA GLU A 186 -31.94 1.04 0.02
C GLU A 186 -31.77 2.56 0.18
N LEU A 187 -31.31 3.26 -0.86
CA LEU A 187 -31.19 4.72 -0.83
C LEU A 187 -32.54 5.41 -0.61
N LEU A 188 -33.58 4.99 -1.33
CA LEU A 188 -34.92 5.57 -1.18
C LEU A 188 -35.50 5.29 0.21
N LYS A 189 -35.24 4.10 0.76
CA LYS A 189 -35.61 3.75 2.15
C LYS A 189 -34.93 4.68 3.15
N TRP A 190 -33.64 4.96 2.97
CA TRP A 190 -32.89 5.87 3.85
C TRP A 190 -33.21 7.35 3.64
N GLU A 191 -33.86 7.69 2.53
CA GLU A 191 -34.50 8.99 2.29
C GLU A 191 -35.97 9.01 2.75
N HIS A 192 -36.37 8.02 3.56
CA HIS A 192 -37.66 7.88 4.22
C HIS A 192 -38.85 7.64 3.27
N ALA A 193 -38.64 7.07 2.09
CA ALA A 193 -39.72 6.55 1.26
C ALA A 193 -40.20 5.17 1.75
N THR A 194 -41.46 4.84 1.50
CA THR A 194 -41.97 3.47 1.60
C THR A 194 -41.67 2.76 0.29
N VAL A 195 -40.74 1.79 0.31
CA VAL A 195 -40.22 1.18 -0.92
C VAL A 195 -40.81 -0.20 -1.18
N THR A 196 -41.36 -0.40 -2.39
CA THR A 196 -41.78 -1.70 -2.91
C THR A 196 -40.84 -2.17 -4.02
N ILE A 197 -40.17 -3.30 -3.82
CA ILE A 197 -39.29 -3.89 -4.84
C ILE A 197 -40.07 -4.90 -5.66
N CYS A 198 -40.10 -4.69 -6.97
CA CYS A 198 -40.76 -5.57 -7.93
C CYS A 198 -39.73 -6.32 -8.80
N HIS A 199 -40.06 -7.53 -9.23
CA HIS A 199 -39.19 -8.38 -10.05
C HIS A 199 -40.01 -9.34 -10.93
N SER A 200 -39.33 -10.19 -11.71
CA SER A 200 -39.93 -11.12 -12.68
C SER A 200 -40.95 -12.14 -12.13
N LYS A 201 -41.15 -12.19 -10.81
CA LYS A 201 -42.11 -13.08 -10.14
C LYS A 201 -43.19 -12.31 -9.38
N THR A 202 -43.18 -10.98 -9.46
CA THR A 202 -44.20 -10.12 -8.84
C THR A 202 -45.50 -10.26 -9.61
N LYS A 203 -46.59 -10.62 -8.91
CA LYS A 203 -47.94 -10.64 -9.46
C LYS A 203 -48.48 -9.20 -9.57
N ASN A 204 -49.35 -8.97 -10.54
CA ASN A 204 -50.02 -7.69 -10.76
C ASN A 204 -49.05 -6.50 -10.87
N LEU A 205 -48.00 -6.66 -11.67
CA LEU A 205 -46.91 -5.68 -11.79
C LEU A 205 -47.39 -4.26 -12.14
N LYS A 206 -48.38 -4.17 -13.03
CA LYS A 206 -49.05 -2.92 -13.41
C LYS A 206 -49.68 -2.22 -12.20
N GLU A 207 -50.40 -2.95 -11.36
CA GLU A 207 -51.05 -2.39 -10.16
C GLU A 207 -50.03 -1.90 -9.14
N GLN A 208 -48.87 -2.55 -9.02
CA GLN A 208 -47.80 -2.07 -8.15
C GLN A 208 -47.20 -0.77 -8.70
N CYS A 209 -46.89 -0.71 -10.00
CA CYS A 209 -46.34 0.50 -10.61
C CYS A 209 -47.30 1.69 -10.51
N ALA A 210 -48.60 1.46 -10.60
CA ALA A 210 -49.63 2.50 -10.54
C ALA A 210 -49.78 3.17 -9.15
N LYS A 211 -49.16 2.61 -8.11
CA LYS A 211 -49.11 3.21 -6.76
C LYS A 211 -47.97 4.20 -6.58
N ALA A 212 -46.92 4.07 -7.40
CA ALA A 212 -45.65 4.74 -7.23
C ALA A 212 -45.76 6.26 -7.44
N ASP A 213 -45.45 7.03 -6.39
CA ASP A 213 -45.08 8.45 -6.53
C ASP A 213 -43.71 8.60 -7.22
N ILE A 214 -42.82 7.64 -6.96
CA ILE A 214 -41.49 7.54 -7.56
C ILE A 214 -41.33 6.15 -8.16
N LEU A 215 -41.21 6.04 -9.47
CA LEU A 215 -41.01 4.80 -10.21
C LEU A 215 -39.59 4.74 -10.78
N VAL A 216 -38.78 3.80 -10.31
CA VAL A 216 -37.45 3.52 -10.86
C VAL A 216 -37.48 2.20 -11.61
N VAL A 217 -37.09 2.21 -12.89
CA VAL A 217 -37.13 1.03 -13.77
C VAL A 217 -35.72 0.63 -14.18
N ALA A 218 -35.32 -0.60 -13.85
CA ALA A 218 -34.00 -1.15 -14.12
C ALA A 218 -34.09 -2.68 -14.36
N ILE A 219 -34.77 -3.07 -15.44
CA ILE A 219 -35.02 -4.47 -15.81
C ILE A 219 -34.34 -4.90 -17.12
N GLY A 220 -33.88 -3.95 -17.93
CA GLY A 220 -33.22 -4.24 -19.21
C GLY A 220 -34.17 -4.89 -20.23
N GLN A 221 -35.41 -4.40 -20.29
CA GLN A 221 -36.44 -4.87 -21.21
C GLN A 221 -37.02 -3.65 -21.95
N PRO A 222 -36.73 -3.47 -23.25
CA PRO A 222 -37.02 -2.23 -23.96
C PRO A 222 -38.53 -1.94 -23.98
N GLN A 223 -38.91 -0.73 -23.54
CA GLN A 223 -40.28 -0.20 -23.57
C GLN A 223 -41.34 -1.12 -22.92
N PHE A 224 -40.94 -1.89 -21.91
CA PHE A 224 -41.82 -2.84 -21.21
C PHE A 224 -42.88 -2.13 -20.36
N VAL A 225 -42.48 -1.07 -19.63
CA VAL A 225 -43.40 -0.29 -18.80
C VAL A 225 -44.16 0.71 -19.68
N LYS A 226 -45.49 0.59 -19.71
CA LYS A 226 -46.39 1.41 -20.54
C LYS A 226 -46.92 2.65 -19.82
N GLY A 227 -47.42 3.62 -20.56
CA GLY A 227 -47.93 4.88 -19.99
C GLY A 227 -49.04 4.67 -18.96
N ASP A 228 -49.92 3.70 -19.19
CA ASP A 228 -51.05 3.37 -18.32
C ASP A 228 -50.66 2.60 -17.03
N TRP A 229 -49.36 2.35 -16.81
CA TRP A 229 -48.82 1.79 -15.56
C TRP A 229 -48.37 2.88 -14.60
N ILE A 230 -48.26 4.12 -15.07
CA ILE A 230 -47.69 5.23 -14.33
C ILE A 230 -48.80 5.97 -13.60
N LYS A 231 -48.56 6.23 -12.30
CA LYS A 231 -49.45 7.08 -11.51
C LYS A 231 -49.40 8.52 -12.05
N PRO A 232 -50.54 9.20 -12.23
CA PRO A 232 -50.55 10.62 -12.60
C PRO A 232 -49.68 11.44 -11.63
N ASN A 233 -48.85 12.32 -12.19
CA ASN A 233 -47.87 13.15 -11.47
C ASN A 233 -46.68 12.40 -10.83
N ALA A 234 -46.43 11.14 -11.17
CA ALA A 234 -45.25 10.42 -10.68
C ALA A 234 -43.93 10.95 -11.25
N VAL A 235 -42.84 10.73 -10.51
CA VAL A 235 -41.46 10.84 -11.00
C VAL A 235 -41.04 9.49 -11.58
N VAL A 236 -40.66 9.46 -12.85
CA VAL A 236 -40.26 8.23 -13.55
C VAL A 236 -38.78 8.29 -13.93
N ILE A 237 -37.98 7.38 -13.38
CA ILE A 237 -36.56 7.21 -13.68
C ILE A 237 -36.34 5.92 -14.45
N ASP A 238 -35.86 6.04 -15.68
CA ASP A 238 -35.56 4.94 -16.60
C ASP A 238 -34.05 4.70 -16.66
N CYS A 239 -33.62 3.54 -16.16
CA CYS A 239 -32.23 3.10 -16.16
C CYS A 239 -31.92 2.16 -17.32
N GLY A 240 -32.93 1.74 -18.08
CA GLY A 240 -32.80 0.82 -19.19
C GLY A 240 -31.90 1.40 -20.29
N ILE A 241 -31.07 0.55 -20.87
CA ILE A 241 -30.34 0.87 -22.09
C ILE A 241 -30.36 -0.36 -23.00
N SER A 242 -31.11 -0.27 -24.08
CA SER A 242 -31.24 -1.33 -25.08
C SER A 242 -31.10 -0.74 -26.47
N ALA A 243 -30.27 -1.36 -27.31
CA ALA A 243 -30.15 -0.98 -28.72
C ALA A 243 -31.21 -1.70 -29.54
N ILE A 244 -32.02 -0.94 -30.29
CA ILE A 244 -32.99 -1.47 -31.23
C ILE A 244 -32.69 -0.98 -32.65
N PRO A 245 -32.96 -1.78 -33.70
CA PRO A 245 -32.75 -1.35 -35.08
C PRO A 245 -33.51 -0.06 -35.41
N ASP A 246 -32.83 0.88 -36.05
CA ASP A 246 -33.39 2.14 -36.53
C ASP A 246 -32.59 2.63 -37.75
N SER A 247 -33.17 2.47 -38.93
CA SER A 247 -32.58 2.85 -40.20
C SER A 247 -32.41 4.37 -40.36
N THR A 248 -33.03 5.19 -39.51
CA THR A 248 -32.88 6.65 -39.52
C THR A 248 -31.61 7.13 -38.81
N LYS A 249 -30.94 6.27 -38.02
CA LYS A 249 -29.69 6.60 -37.32
C LYS A 249 -28.48 6.15 -38.12
N LYS A 250 -27.39 6.93 -38.05
CA LYS A 250 -26.09 6.59 -38.70
C LYS A 250 -25.53 5.24 -38.25
N SER A 251 -25.80 4.82 -37.01
CA SER A 251 -25.42 3.53 -36.44
C SER A 251 -26.32 2.37 -36.86
N GLY A 252 -27.41 2.63 -37.58
CA GLY A 252 -28.46 1.63 -37.87
C GLY A 252 -29.27 1.19 -36.64
N GLN A 253 -29.04 1.83 -35.49
CA GLN A 253 -29.63 1.49 -34.20
C GLN A 253 -29.89 2.75 -33.37
N ARG A 254 -30.97 2.76 -32.58
CA ARG A 254 -31.25 3.75 -31.53
C ARG A 254 -31.26 3.09 -30.15
N LEU A 255 -30.91 3.87 -29.14
CA LEU A 255 -31.01 3.45 -27.75
C LEU A 255 -32.40 3.80 -27.21
N VAL A 256 -33.03 2.84 -26.54
CA VAL A 256 -34.29 3.01 -25.82
C VAL A 256 -34.16 2.48 -24.41
N GLY A 257 -34.98 3.03 -23.51
CA GLY A 257 -35.06 2.59 -22.13
C GLY A 257 -36.09 1.50 -21.89
N ASP A 258 -36.31 1.17 -20.63
CA ASP A 258 -37.29 0.17 -20.20
C ASP A 258 -38.73 0.72 -20.19
N VAL A 259 -38.90 2.04 -20.29
CA VAL A 259 -40.18 2.74 -20.26
C VAL A 259 -40.56 3.22 -21.68
N ALA A 260 -41.84 3.08 -22.04
CA ALA A 260 -42.41 3.67 -23.24
C ALA A 260 -42.51 5.21 -23.09
N PHE A 261 -41.39 5.91 -23.32
CA PHE A 261 -41.22 7.34 -23.03
C PHE A 261 -42.34 8.24 -23.58
N ASP A 262 -42.77 8.03 -24.82
CA ASP A 262 -43.77 8.89 -25.47
C ASP A 262 -45.15 8.81 -24.79
N GLU A 263 -45.53 7.63 -24.29
CA GLU A 263 -46.75 7.41 -23.53
C GLU A 263 -46.59 7.91 -22.08
N ALA A 264 -45.47 7.54 -21.45
CA ALA A 264 -45.16 7.84 -20.06
C ALA A 264 -45.02 9.35 -19.79
N SER A 265 -44.43 10.09 -20.72
CA SER A 265 -44.27 11.54 -20.63
C SER A 265 -45.58 12.31 -20.69
N GLN A 266 -46.70 11.68 -21.03
CA GLN A 266 -48.04 12.31 -21.00
C GLN A 266 -48.74 12.13 -19.64
N VAL A 267 -48.16 11.34 -18.73
CA VAL A 267 -48.76 10.98 -17.44
C VAL A 267 -47.88 11.41 -16.26
N ALA A 268 -46.57 11.21 -16.38
CA ALA A 268 -45.59 11.55 -15.34
C ALA A 268 -45.47 13.07 -15.15
N SER A 269 -45.17 13.53 -13.93
CA SER A 269 -44.77 14.92 -13.68
C SER A 269 -43.32 15.17 -14.11
N TYR A 270 -42.46 14.18 -13.90
CA TYR A 270 -41.05 14.19 -14.28
C TYR A 270 -40.66 12.86 -14.91
N ILE A 271 -39.85 12.90 -15.96
CA ILE A 271 -39.37 11.68 -16.63
C ILE A 271 -37.95 11.85 -17.16
N THR A 272 -37.10 10.83 -16.98
CA THR A 272 -35.75 10.81 -17.57
C THR A 272 -35.78 10.28 -19.00
N PRO A 273 -35.08 10.92 -19.97
CA PRO A 273 -34.97 10.41 -21.32
C PRO A 273 -33.92 9.30 -21.42
N VAL A 274 -34.08 8.40 -22.40
CA VAL A 274 -33.04 7.45 -22.79
C VAL A 274 -32.77 7.60 -24.29
N PRO A 275 -31.54 7.95 -24.71
CA PRO A 275 -30.37 8.30 -23.89
C PRO A 275 -30.48 9.69 -23.23
N GLY A 276 -29.56 10.01 -22.32
CA GLY A 276 -29.40 11.36 -21.75
C GLY A 276 -29.91 11.56 -20.31
N GLY A 277 -30.58 10.55 -19.74
CA GLY A 277 -31.01 10.48 -18.35
C GLY A 277 -29.95 9.90 -17.42
N VAL A 278 -30.09 8.64 -17.01
CA VAL A 278 -29.27 8.02 -15.97
C VAL A 278 -27.79 7.82 -16.37
N GLY A 279 -27.52 7.43 -17.62
CA GLY A 279 -26.15 7.09 -18.07
C GLY A 279 -25.08 8.17 -17.84
N PRO A 280 -25.29 9.44 -18.25
CA PRO A 280 -24.37 10.54 -17.94
C PRO A 280 -24.11 10.73 -16.44
N MET A 281 -25.11 10.49 -15.60
CA MET A 281 -24.98 10.61 -14.15
C MET A 281 -24.10 9.52 -13.56
N THR A 282 -24.13 8.29 -14.09
CA THR A 282 -23.25 7.19 -13.63
C THR A 282 -21.78 7.57 -13.72
N VAL A 283 -21.32 8.10 -14.85
CA VAL A 283 -19.92 8.54 -15.00
C VAL A 283 -19.61 9.71 -14.06
N CYS A 284 -20.55 10.63 -13.88
CA CYS A 284 -20.38 11.76 -12.98
C CYS A 284 -20.25 11.33 -11.51
N MET A 285 -21.03 10.35 -11.07
CA MET A 285 -20.99 9.83 -9.70
C MET A 285 -19.72 9.02 -9.43
N LEU A 286 -19.19 8.32 -10.44
CA LEU A 286 -17.86 7.70 -10.35
C LEU A 286 -16.76 8.75 -10.05
N MET A 287 -16.81 9.90 -10.75
CA MET A 287 -15.88 11.00 -10.48
C MET A 287 -16.09 11.59 -9.09
N LYS A 288 -17.35 11.78 -8.65
CA LYS A 288 -17.69 12.23 -7.29
C LYS A 288 -17.09 11.30 -6.24
N ASN A 289 -17.28 9.99 -6.37
CA ASN A 289 -16.73 8.98 -5.45
C ASN A 289 -15.19 9.02 -5.45
N THR A 290 -14.56 9.19 -6.61
CA THR A 290 -13.10 9.34 -6.72
C THR A 290 -12.58 10.58 -6.00
N VAL A 291 -13.25 11.73 -6.17
CA VAL A 291 -12.90 12.98 -5.46
C VAL A 291 -13.10 12.82 -3.96
N GLN A 292 -14.19 12.19 -3.52
CA GLN A 292 -14.42 11.89 -2.10
C GLN A 292 -13.32 11.00 -1.50
N SER A 293 -12.86 9.99 -2.25
CA SER A 293 -11.73 9.15 -1.84
C SER A 293 -10.45 9.98 -1.68
N ALA A 294 -10.13 10.82 -2.66
CA ALA A 294 -8.96 11.69 -2.60
C ALA A 294 -9.03 12.72 -1.46
N GLN A 295 -10.21 13.28 -1.18
CA GLN A 295 -10.43 14.16 -0.04
C GLN A 295 -10.22 13.44 1.30
N LYS A 296 -10.65 12.18 1.43
CA LYS A 296 -10.39 11.35 2.62
C LYS A 296 -8.88 11.12 2.79
N ALA A 297 -8.17 10.79 1.72
CA ALA A 297 -6.71 10.65 1.73
C ALA A 297 -6.00 11.96 2.14
N ALA A 298 -6.44 13.10 1.61
CA ALA A 298 -5.91 14.42 1.97
C ALA A 298 -6.06 14.76 3.44
N ARG A 299 -7.23 14.47 4.04
CA ARG A 299 -7.48 14.65 5.47
C ARG A 299 -6.56 13.80 6.33
N SER A 300 -6.32 12.55 5.92
CA SER A 300 -5.37 11.67 6.58
C SER A 300 -3.94 12.23 6.53
N MET A 301 -3.49 12.73 5.37
CA MET A 301 -2.16 13.35 5.21
C MET A 301 -1.99 14.67 5.96
N SER A 302 -3.07 15.42 6.17
CA SER A 302 -3.04 16.71 6.86
C SER A 302 -3.18 16.60 8.37
N SER A 303 -3.60 15.43 8.89
CA SER A 303 -3.70 15.20 10.33
C SER A 303 -2.30 15.14 10.95
N SER A 304 -1.97 16.13 11.78
CA SER A 304 -0.68 16.18 12.49
C SER A 304 -0.62 15.21 13.66
N ASN A 305 -1.75 14.67 14.13
CA ASN A 305 -1.82 13.83 15.33
C ASN A 305 -2.18 12.39 14.95
N TRP A 306 -1.47 11.43 15.54
CA TRP A 306 -1.78 10.02 15.40
C TRP A 306 -3.01 9.66 16.23
N ASN A 307 -3.86 8.80 15.68
CA ASN A 307 -5.04 8.30 16.38
C ASN A 307 -4.71 7.03 17.17
N LEU A 308 -3.77 7.15 18.10
CA LEU A 308 -3.25 6.01 18.87
C LEU A 308 -4.29 5.47 19.85
N LYS A 309 -4.63 4.19 19.74
CA LYS A 309 -5.42 3.48 20.77
C LYS A 309 -4.50 2.88 21.82
N VAL A 310 -4.20 3.62 22.88
CA VAL A 310 -3.25 3.18 23.92
C VAL A 310 -3.75 1.93 24.64
N LEU A 311 -2.84 0.99 24.92
CA LEU A 311 -3.14 -0.19 25.74
C LEU A 311 -3.25 0.24 27.22
N PRO A 312 -4.36 -0.06 27.90
CA PRO A 312 -4.53 0.33 29.30
C PRO A 312 -3.59 -0.48 30.21
N LEU A 313 -2.93 0.19 31.15
CA LEU A 313 -2.10 -0.45 32.17
C LEU A 313 -2.94 -0.81 33.41
N LYS A 314 -2.74 -2.02 33.94
CA LYS A 314 -3.29 -2.45 35.23
C LYS A 314 -2.16 -2.51 36.26
N LEU A 315 -2.06 -1.47 37.06
CA LEU A 315 -1.03 -1.35 38.10
C LEU A 315 -1.35 -2.28 39.28
N GLN A 316 -0.32 -2.89 39.86
CA GLN A 316 -0.40 -3.78 41.02
C GLN A 316 0.53 -3.25 42.12
N ASP A 317 0.16 -3.53 43.38
CA ASP A 317 0.94 -3.20 44.58
C ASP A 317 1.00 -4.42 45.51
N PRO A 318 2.18 -4.94 45.88
CA PRO A 318 3.51 -4.49 45.46
C PRO A 318 3.75 -4.65 43.95
N VAL A 319 4.62 -3.80 43.38
CA VAL A 319 4.97 -3.85 41.96
C VAL A 319 5.59 -5.23 41.62
N PRO A 320 5.03 -5.98 40.64
CA PRO A 320 5.56 -7.28 40.25
C PRO A 320 6.96 -7.18 39.62
N SER A 321 7.59 -8.34 39.40
CA SER A 321 8.86 -8.37 38.67
C SER A 321 8.69 -7.91 37.22
N ASP A 322 9.78 -7.41 36.62
CA ASP A 322 9.75 -6.88 35.27
C ASP A 322 9.22 -7.89 34.23
N ILE A 323 9.57 -9.17 34.37
CA ILE A 323 9.11 -10.24 33.48
C ILE A 323 7.61 -10.52 33.63
N GLU A 324 7.05 -10.41 34.83
CA GLU A 324 5.62 -10.57 35.08
C GLU A 324 4.84 -9.43 34.45
N ILE A 325 5.33 -8.19 34.57
CA ILE A 325 4.74 -7.01 33.92
C ILE A 325 4.74 -7.18 32.40
N SER A 326 5.88 -7.54 31.80
CA SER A 326 6.00 -7.76 30.35
C SER A 326 5.03 -8.83 29.86
N ARG A 327 4.87 -9.94 30.60
CA ARG A 327 4.01 -11.07 30.22
C ARG A 327 2.52 -10.80 30.47
N ALA A 328 2.18 -9.92 31.40
CA ALA A 328 0.79 -9.58 31.71
C ALA A 328 0.12 -8.77 30.59
N GLN A 329 0.90 -8.13 29.71
CA GLN A 329 0.38 -7.31 28.62
C GLN A 329 0.54 -8.00 27.27
N VAL A 330 -0.54 -8.13 26.51
CA VAL A 330 -0.47 -8.55 25.10
C VAL A 330 -0.16 -7.31 24.25
N PRO A 331 0.94 -7.30 23.48
CA PRO A 331 1.25 -6.19 22.58
C PRO A 331 0.22 -6.05 21.46
N LYS A 332 0.01 -4.81 21.02
CA LYS A 332 -0.83 -4.52 19.86
C LYS A 332 -0.25 -5.17 18.60
N ASP A 333 -1.13 -5.58 17.69
CA ASP A 333 -0.70 -6.00 16.36
C ASP A 333 0.03 -4.84 15.65
N ILE A 334 1.22 -5.13 15.12
CA ILE A 334 2.11 -4.13 14.52
C ILE A 334 1.49 -3.51 13.27
N GLY A 335 0.63 -4.23 12.54
CA GLY A 335 -0.11 -3.68 11.41
C GLY A 335 -1.12 -2.63 11.84
N VAL A 336 -1.83 -2.87 12.95
CA VAL A 336 -2.78 -1.90 13.51
C VAL A 336 -2.03 -0.67 14.02
N LEU A 337 -0.89 -0.84 14.70
CA LEU A 337 -0.07 0.30 15.12
C LEU A 337 0.43 1.09 13.91
N ALA A 338 0.91 0.42 12.86
CA ALA A 338 1.36 1.03 11.62
C ALA A 338 0.26 1.88 10.96
N GLU A 339 -0.97 1.38 10.91
CA GLU A 339 -2.12 2.12 10.41
C GLU A 339 -2.42 3.38 11.25
N GLU A 340 -2.43 3.26 12.59
CA GLU A 340 -2.70 4.38 13.50
C GLU A 340 -1.68 5.53 13.39
N ILE A 341 -0.45 5.23 12.97
CA ILE A 341 0.64 6.20 12.78
C ILE A 341 0.84 6.61 11.32
N GLY A 342 0.02 6.11 10.39
CA GLY A 342 0.06 6.48 8.98
C GLY A 342 1.17 5.81 8.15
N ILE A 343 1.65 4.64 8.57
CA ILE A 343 2.49 3.75 7.75
C ILE A 343 1.57 2.82 6.95
N TYR A 344 1.80 2.76 5.66
CA TYR A 344 0.94 1.98 4.77
C TYR A 344 1.32 0.50 4.73
N PRO A 345 0.37 -0.41 4.42
CA PRO A 345 0.67 -1.85 4.34
C PRO A 345 1.79 -2.20 3.36
N THR A 346 1.90 -1.48 2.24
CA THR A 346 2.98 -1.65 1.24
C THR A 346 4.35 -1.18 1.72
N GLU A 347 4.38 -0.38 2.78
CA GLU A 347 5.59 0.12 3.43
C GLU A 347 6.00 -0.75 4.62
N LEU A 348 5.19 -1.75 4.97
CA LEU A 348 5.36 -2.56 6.17
C LEU A 348 5.62 -4.02 5.82
N SER A 349 6.80 -4.53 6.18
CA SER A 349 7.12 -5.95 6.12
C SER A 349 7.00 -6.55 7.51
N GLN A 350 5.87 -7.22 7.81
CA GLN A 350 5.63 -7.81 9.12
C GLN A 350 6.51 -9.05 9.37
N TYR A 351 6.98 -9.18 10.62
CA TYR A 351 7.74 -10.34 11.12
C TYR A 351 6.97 -10.92 12.32
N GLY A 352 5.93 -11.70 12.00
CA GLY A 352 4.91 -12.05 12.98
C GLY A 352 4.04 -10.84 13.36
N ARG A 353 3.32 -10.93 14.48
CA ARG A 353 2.28 -9.95 14.83
C ARG A 353 2.77 -8.69 15.51
N LYS A 354 3.99 -8.66 16.03
CA LYS A 354 4.43 -7.64 17.02
C LYS A 354 5.59 -6.77 16.56
N LYS A 355 6.20 -7.11 15.42
CA LYS A 355 7.39 -6.43 14.88
C LYS A 355 7.36 -6.43 13.37
N ALA A 356 7.93 -5.40 12.77
CA ALA A 356 7.96 -5.22 11.32
C ALA A 356 9.18 -4.40 10.91
N LYS A 357 9.59 -4.53 9.65
CA LYS A 357 10.50 -3.60 8.99
C LYS A 357 9.69 -2.57 8.21
N VAL A 358 10.15 -1.33 8.21
CA VAL A 358 9.54 -0.23 7.47
C VAL A 358 10.38 0.07 6.23
N SER A 359 9.73 0.19 5.07
CA SER A 359 10.35 0.53 3.80
C SER A 359 10.86 1.98 3.80
N LEU A 360 12.03 2.22 3.22
CA LEU A 360 12.59 3.57 3.08
C LEU A 360 11.76 4.49 2.17
N SER A 361 10.89 3.93 1.33
CA SER A 361 9.94 4.70 0.50
C SER A 361 9.01 5.62 1.29
N VAL A 362 8.82 5.37 2.59
CA VAL A 362 8.13 6.28 3.52
C VAL A 362 8.77 7.67 3.52
N LEU A 363 10.10 7.75 3.40
CA LEU A 363 10.83 9.02 3.40
C LEU A 363 10.52 9.84 2.15
N ASP A 364 10.39 9.20 0.99
CA ASP A 364 10.05 9.87 -0.27
C ASP A 364 8.63 10.44 -0.19
N ARG A 365 7.69 9.66 0.34
CA ARG A 365 6.29 10.08 0.53
C ARG A 365 6.15 11.24 1.52
N LEU A 366 6.90 11.20 2.61
CA LEU A 366 6.86 12.22 3.67
C LEU A 366 7.88 13.35 3.45
N SER A 367 8.51 13.44 2.28
CA SER A 367 9.54 14.44 1.96
C SER A 367 9.09 15.89 2.14
N ASN A 368 7.81 16.18 1.92
CA ASN A 368 7.21 17.51 2.11
C ASN A 368 6.75 17.78 3.56
N GLN A 369 6.83 16.78 4.45
CA GLN A 369 6.44 16.93 5.85
C GLN A 369 7.59 17.53 6.68
N LYS A 370 7.23 18.28 7.71
CA LYS A 370 8.22 18.83 8.64
C LYS A 370 8.83 17.70 9.48
N ASN A 371 10.16 17.67 9.57
CA ASN A 371 10.86 16.73 10.44
C ASN A 371 10.44 16.89 11.92
N GLY A 372 10.32 15.75 12.60
CA GLY A 372 10.13 15.71 14.05
C GLY A 372 11.34 16.24 14.82
N ARG A 373 11.14 16.52 16.12
CA ARG A 373 12.24 16.90 17.01
C ARG A 373 12.99 15.64 17.45
N TYR A 374 14.31 15.69 17.43
CA TYR A 374 15.16 14.62 17.94
C TYR A 374 15.56 14.93 19.39
N VAL A 375 15.21 14.03 20.31
CA VAL A 375 15.54 14.15 21.74
C VAL A 375 16.50 13.02 22.11
N VAL A 376 17.69 13.37 22.57
CA VAL A 376 18.72 12.40 22.97
C VAL A 376 18.71 12.25 24.48
N VAL A 377 18.47 11.02 24.96
CA VAL A 377 18.62 10.67 26.38
C VAL A 377 20.07 10.25 26.60
N THR A 378 20.90 11.19 27.09
CA THR A 378 22.32 10.97 27.41
C THR A 378 22.55 10.75 28.90
N GLY A 379 23.62 10.02 29.26
CA GLY A 379 24.27 10.12 30.57
C GLY A 379 23.38 9.95 31.80
N ILE A 380 22.97 8.71 32.10
CA ILE A 380 22.34 8.36 33.38
C ILE A 380 23.24 7.36 34.09
N THR A 381 23.75 7.74 35.27
CA THR A 381 24.36 6.80 36.21
C THR A 381 23.24 5.86 36.68
N PRO A 382 23.33 4.54 36.40
CA PRO A 382 22.28 3.62 36.81
C PRO A 382 22.05 3.71 38.31
N THR A 383 20.81 3.95 38.72
CA THR A 383 20.47 3.93 40.15
C THR A 383 20.33 2.48 40.64
N PRO A 384 20.45 2.22 41.95
CA PRO A 384 20.18 0.89 42.51
C PRO A 384 18.79 0.34 42.18
N LEU A 385 17.84 1.22 41.80
CA LEU A 385 16.47 0.89 41.41
C LEU A 385 16.33 0.51 39.92
N GLY A 386 17.44 0.39 39.18
CA GLY A 386 17.41 -0.03 37.77
C GLY A 386 17.02 1.07 36.78
N GLU A 387 16.98 2.33 37.23
CA GLU A 387 16.74 3.48 36.34
C GLU A 387 17.98 3.69 35.47
N GLY A 388 17.78 3.56 34.15
CA GLY A 388 18.84 3.76 33.18
C GLY A 388 18.29 4.45 31.93
N LYS A 389 19.19 4.64 30.95
CA LYS A 389 18.87 5.34 29.68
C LYS A 389 17.61 4.81 29.00
N SER A 390 17.43 3.49 28.94
CA SER A 390 16.26 2.87 28.30
C SER A 390 14.96 3.13 29.07
N THR A 391 14.97 2.96 30.40
CA THR A 391 13.80 3.24 31.25
C THR A 391 13.39 4.71 31.15
N THR A 392 14.33 5.64 31.19
CA THR A 392 14.05 7.08 31.04
C THR A 392 13.53 7.42 29.65
N LEU A 393 14.08 6.83 28.60
CA LEU A 393 13.57 7.02 27.23
C LEU A 393 12.12 6.56 27.10
N LEU A 394 11.79 5.37 27.61
CA LEU A 394 10.43 4.83 27.52
C LEU A 394 9.44 5.60 28.38
N GLY A 395 9.82 5.95 29.62
CA GLY A 395 9.02 6.81 30.49
C GLY A 395 8.75 8.18 29.86
N LEU A 396 9.74 8.78 29.20
CA LEU A 396 9.58 10.03 28.46
C LEU A 396 8.60 9.87 27.29
N VAL A 397 8.73 8.81 26.47
CA VAL A 397 7.79 8.55 25.37
C VAL A 397 6.38 8.30 25.89
N GLN A 398 6.22 7.55 26.98
CA GLN A 398 4.92 7.34 27.63
C GLN A 398 4.31 8.68 28.11
N ALA A 399 5.11 9.55 28.73
CA ALA A 399 4.67 10.88 29.15
C ALA A 399 4.20 11.74 27.96
N LEU A 400 5.04 11.86 26.92
CA LEU A 400 4.74 12.67 25.73
C LEU A 400 3.53 12.13 24.95
N SER A 401 3.48 10.82 24.72
CA SER A 401 2.43 10.18 23.91
C SER A 401 1.12 10.00 24.67
N THR A 402 1.16 9.41 25.87
CA THR A 402 -0.06 9.05 26.61
C THR A 402 -0.68 10.24 27.33
N HIS A 403 0.13 11.11 27.94
CA HIS A 403 -0.37 12.22 28.75
C HIS A 403 -0.48 13.53 27.95
N LEU A 404 0.54 13.86 27.13
CA LEU A 404 0.52 15.09 26.33
C LEU A 404 -0.05 14.93 24.92
N LYS A 405 -0.37 13.70 24.50
CA LYS A 405 -0.93 13.37 23.17
C LYS A 405 -0.05 13.86 22.01
N LEU A 406 1.26 13.81 22.19
CA LEU A 406 2.25 14.17 21.17
C LEU A 406 2.74 12.93 20.43
N ASN A 407 2.77 13.00 19.11
CA ASN A 407 3.36 11.96 18.27
C ASN A 407 4.82 11.73 18.63
N THR A 408 5.11 10.57 19.21
CA THR A 408 6.44 10.25 19.75
C THR A 408 6.75 8.76 19.54
N PHE A 409 7.96 8.46 19.04
CA PHE A 409 8.52 7.10 19.04
C PHE A 409 9.76 7.03 19.91
N ALA A 410 9.98 5.88 20.53
CA ALA A 410 11.26 5.55 21.16
C ALA A 410 12.18 4.91 20.11
N THR A 411 13.36 5.49 19.91
CA THR A 411 14.40 4.92 19.03
C THR A 411 15.42 4.19 19.89
N MET A 412 15.40 2.85 19.84
CA MET A 412 16.32 2.01 20.61
C MET A 412 17.02 1.00 19.73
N ARG A 413 18.22 0.61 20.15
CA ARG A 413 18.99 -0.47 19.52
C ARG A 413 18.63 -1.81 20.16
N GLN A 414 18.53 -2.87 19.35
CA GLN A 414 18.50 -4.24 19.87
C GLN A 414 19.72 -4.47 20.78
N PRO A 415 19.53 -5.05 21.98
CA PRO A 415 20.64 -5.41 22.85
C PRO A 415 21.44 -6.58 22.27
N SER A 416 22.74 -6.62 22.55
CA SER A 416 23.52 -7.85 22.34
C SER A 416 23.15 -8.86 23.39
N GLN A 417 23.14 -10.14 23.02
CA GLN A 417 22.84 -11.22 23.96
C GLN A 417 23.89 -11.28 25.10
N GLY A 418 25.18 -11.10 24.80
CA GLY A 418 26.23 -11.17 25.80
C GLY A 418 26.16 -12.46 26.64
N PRO A 419 26.70 -12.48 27.88
CA PRO A 419 26.69 -13.69 28.72
C PRO A 419 25.33 -13.96 29.40
N THR A 420 24.36 -13.06 29.29
CA THR A 420 23.09 -13.13 30.04
C THR A 420 21.87 -12.92 29.14
N PHE A 421 21.90 -13.44 27.90
CA PHE A 421 20.77 -13.42 26.94
C PHE A 421 20.08 -12.05 26.78
N GLY A 422 20.89 -11.01 26.74
CA GLY A 422 20.43 -9.65 26.49
C GLY A 422 19.82 -8.99 27.70
N ILE A 423 19.61 -9.68 28.83
CA ILE A 423 18.89 -9.15 30.01
C ILE A 423 19.44 -7.79 30.47
N LYS A 424 20.76 -7.56 30.46
CA LYS A 424 21.33 -6.25 30.83
C LYS A 424 21.06 -5.13 29.83
N GLY A 425 21.03 -5.43 28.53
CA GLY A 425 20.73 -4.43 27.49
C GLY A 425 19.25 -4.35 27.12
N GLY A 426 18.51 -5.39 27.50
CA GLY A 426 17.20 -5.80 27.03
C GLY A 426 16.15 -5.85 28.12
N ALA A 427 16.54 -5.63 29.38
CA ALA A 427 15.74 -4.91 30.36
C ALA A 427 15.53 -3.48 29.84
N ALA A 428 14.81 -3.37 28.74
CA ALA A 428 14.48 -2.14 28.08
C ALA A 428 13.29 -1.54 28.82
N GLY A 429 13.52 -1.19 30.09
CA GLY A 429 12.49 -0.71 31.01
C GLY A 429 12.57 -1.35 32.40
N GLY A 430 12.18 -0.58 33.41
CA GLY A 430 11.92 -1.06 34.77
C GLY A 430 10.47 -0.73 35.15
N GLY A 431 9.84 -1.61 35.93
CA GLY A 431 8.43 -1.48 36.31
C GLY A 431 7.52 -1.51 35.08
N TYR A 432 6.61 -0.53 34.96
CA TYR A 432 5.64 -0.46 33.84
C TYR A 432 6.15 0.27 32.58
N SER A 433 7.38 0.78 32.60
CA SER A 433 7.97 1.49 31.46
C SER A 433 8.84 0.54 30.62
N GLN A 434 8.23 -0.48 30.01
CA GLN A 434 8.92 -1.57 29.31
C GLN A 434 8.62 -1.68 27.82
N VAL A 435 9.53 -2.32 27.08
CA VAL A 435 9.25 -2.86 25.74
C VAL A 435 8.79 -4.30 25.82
N ILE A 436 7.68 -4.58 25.14
CA ILE A 436 7.04 -5.90 25.11
C ILE A 436 6.88 -6.41 23.66
N PRO A 437 7.05 -7.73 23.42
CA PRO A 437 7.53 -8.74 24.37
C PRO A 437 9.04 -8.61 24.57
N MET A 438 9.46 -8.59 25.83
CA MET A 438 10.88 -8.44 26.18
C MET A 438 11.74 -9.58 25.60
N GLU A 439 11.23 -10.81 25.61
CA GLU A 439 11.90 -12.00 25.08
C GLU A 439 12.20 -11.91 23.59
N ASP A 440 11.28 -11.35 22.79
CA ASP A 440 11.43 -11.23 21.35
C ASP A 440 12.53 -10.21 20.99
N VAL A 441 12.61 -9.11 21.74
CA VAL A 441 13.63 -8.07 21.53
C VAL A 441 15.00 -8.59 21.94
N ASN A 442 15.09 -9.36 23.02
CA ASN A 442 16.35 -9.79 23.62
C ASN A 442 16.98 -10.98 22.91
N LEU A 443 16.16 -11.93 22.45
CA LEU A 443 16.65 -13.16 21.83
C LEU A 443 16.82 -13.00 20.32
N HIS A 444 15.77 -12.57 19.61
CA HIS A 444 15.81 -12.51 18.15
C HIS A 444 14.75 -11.56 17.59
N LEU A 445 15.12 -10.29 17.40
CA LEU A 445 14.21 -9.28 16.85
C LEU A 445 13.92 -9.54 15.37
N THR A 446 14.75 -9.05 14.46
CA THR A 446 14.57 -9.14 13.00
C THR A 446 15.64 -9.97 12.31
N GLY A 447 16.60 -10.51 13.07
CA GLY A 447 17.73 -11.30 12.55
C GLY A 447 18.92 -10.48 12.05
N ASP A 448 18.90 -9.15 12.22
CA ASP A 448 19.94 -8.27 11.69
C ASP A 448 21.31 -8.52 12.33
N ILE A 449 21.36 -8.75 13.64
CA ILE A 449 22.60 -9.14 14.34
C ILE A 449 23.15 -10.47 13.81
N HIS A 450 22.28 -11.44 13.49
CA HIS A 450 22.70 -12.73 12.95
C HIS A 450 23.30 -12.56 11.53
N ALA A 451 22.64 -11.78 10.67
CA ALA A 451 23.14 -11.47 9.33
C ALA A 451 24.51 -10.75 9.39
N ILE A 452 24.68 -9.81 10.32
CA ILE A 452 25.94 -9.11 10.53
C ILE A 452 27.02 -10.07 11.04
N THR A 453 26.67 -10.97 11.96
CA THR A 453 27.58 -11.99 12.48
C THR A 453 28.10 -12.88 11.35
N ALA A 454 27.19 -13.40 10.52
CA ALA A 454 27.54 -14.23 9.38
C ALA A 454 28.41 -13.47 8.36
N ALA A 455 28.04 -12.24 8.01
CA ALA A 455 28.79 -11.41 7.07
C ALA A 455 30.21 -11.10 7.58
N ASN A 456 30.34 -10.73 8.85
CA ASN A 456 31.63 -10.39 9.46
C ASN A 456 32.56 -11.60 9.51
N ASN A 457 32.03 -12.75 9.94
CA ASN A 457 32.80 -13.98 10.06
C ASN A 457 33.15 -14.59 8.71
N LEU A 458 32.30 -14.39 7.69
CA LEU A 458 32.60 -14.75 6.32
C LEU A 458 33.76 -13.92 5.77
N LEU A 459 33.79 -12.60 6.04
CA LEU A 459 34.92 -11.75 5.65
C LEU A 459 36.20 -12.15 6.39
N ALA A 460 36.13 -12.47 7.68
CA ALA A 460 37.28 -12.99 8.43
C ALA A 460 37.79 -14.31 7.83
N ALA A 461 36.90 -15.24 7.48
CA ALA A 461 37.28 -16.50 6.84
C ALA A 461 37.87 -16.31 5.44
N GLN A 462 37.32 -15.39 4.64
CA GLN A 462 37.89 -15.06 3.34
C GLN A 462 39.28 -14.43 3.47
N LEU A 463 39.48 -13.58 4.48
CA LEU A 463 40.78 -13.00 4.81
C LEU A 463 41.82 -14.08 5.14
N ASP A 464 41.49 -15.00 6.04
CA ASP A 464 42.39 -16.09 6.45
C ASP A 464 42.71 -17.03 5.28
N ALA A 465 41.69 -17.46 4.53
CA ALA A 465 41.86 -18.30 3.35
C ALA A 465 42.74 -17.60 2.30
N ARG A 466 42.58 -16.28 2.17
CA ARG A 466 43.37 -15.49 1.24
C ARG A 466 44.84 -15.41 1.66
N ILE A 467 45.13 -15.17 2.94
CA ILE A 467 46.49 -15.20 3.50
C ILE A 467 47.13 -16.56 3.24
N PHE A 468 46.41 -17.65 3.55
CA PHE A 468 46.89 -19.01 3.32
C PHE A 468 47.21 -19.29 1.84
N HIS A 469 46.33 -18.89 0.92
CA HIS A 469 46.56 -19.09 -0.51
C HIS A 469 47.74 -18.26 -1.03
N GLU A 470 47.90 -17.01 -0.59
CA GLU A 470 49.06 -16.19 -0.96
C GLU A 470 50.38 -16.75 -0.42
N ALA A 471 50.37 -17.34 0.77
CA ALA A 471 51.55 -17.95 1.39
C ALA A 471 51.95 -19.28 0.71
N THR A 472 50.99 -20.02 0.15
CA THR A 472 51.21 -21.42 -0.29
C THR A 472 51.18 -21.62 -1.80
N GLN A 473 50.72 -20.66 -2.60
CA GLN A 473 50.56 -20.80 -4.04
C GLN A 473 51.50 -19.89 -4.83
N LYS A 474 51.85 -20.35 -6.03
CA LYS A 474 52.60 -19.56 -7.02
C LYS A 474 51.71 -18.46 -7.61
N ASP A 475 52.32 -17.36 -8.01
CA ASP A 475 51.64 -16.15 -8.50
C ASP A 475 50.79 -16.41 -9.75
N GLU A 476 51.30 -17.23 -10.66
CA GLU A 476 50.60 -17.63 -11.87
C GLU A 476 49.31 -18.40 -11.55
N ALA A 477 49.37 -19.32 -10.57
CA ALA A 477 48.19 -20.07 -10.14
C ALA A 477 47.12 -19.17 -9.49
N LEU A 478 47.54 -18.15 -8.74
CA LEU A 478 46.64 -17.15 -8.16
C LEU A 478 45.97 -16.30 -9.26
N PHE A 479 46.75 -15.85 -10.24
CA PHE A 479 46.23 -15.11 -11.38
C PHE A 479 45.23 -15.92 -12.19
N ASP A 480 45.54 -17.19 -12.45
CA ASP A 480 44.71 -18.09 -13.25
C ASP A 480 43.36 -18.41 -12.62
N ARG A 481 43.31 -18.48 -11.29
CA ARG A 481 42.04 -18.66 -10.58
C ARG A 481 41.20 -17.39 -10.55
N LEU A 482 41.84 -16.22 -10.48
CA LEU A 482 41.14 -14.94 -10.51
C LEU A 482 40.59 -14.65 -11.92
N VAL A 483 41.32 -15.00 -12.97
CA VAL A 483 40.96 -14.71 -14.36
C VAL A 483 41.05 -15.98 -15.20
N PRO A 484 40.15 -16.95 -15.01
CA PRO A 484 40.21 -18.22 -15.71
C PRO A 484 39.94 -18.05 -17.21
N LYS A 485 40.49 -18.95 -18.03
CA LYS A 485 40.13 -19.05 -19.45
C LYS A 485 38.78 -19.73 -19.57
N ILE A 486 37.78 -19.02 -20.08
CA ILE A 486 36.47 -19.58 -20.43
C ILE A 486 36.38 -19.61 -21.95
N LYS A 487 36.26 -20.81 -22.53
CA LYS A 487 36.35 -21.01 -24.00
C LYS A 487 37.62 -20.40 -24.61
N GLY A 488 38.75 -20.53 -23.90
CA GLY A 488 40.05 -20.04 -24.36
C GLY A 488 40.33 -18.55 -24.11
N VAL A 489 39.33 -17.77 -23.70
CA VAL A 489 39.45 -16.30 -23.54
C VAL A 489 39.44 -15.92 -22.06
N ARG A 490 40.34 -15.01 -21.66
CA ARG A 490 40.31 -14.34 -20.36
C ARG A 490 39.58 -13.01 -20.46
N LYS A 491 38.83 -12.65 -19.42
CA LYS A 491 38.17 -11.34 -19.35
C LYS A 491 38.14 -10.84 -17.91
N PHE A 492 38.51 -9.58 -17.70
CA PHE A 492 38.31 -8.95 -16.41
C PHE A 492 36.83 -8.60 -16.19
N SER A 493 36.36 -8.84 -14.97
CA SER A 493 35.10 -8.30 -14.47
C SER A 493 35.23 -6.82 -14.08
N ASN A 494 34.10 -6.12 -13.93
CA ASN A 494 34.05 -4.73 -13.47
C ASN A 494 34.70 -4.51 -12.08
N ILE A 495 34.77 -5.53 -11.24
CA ILE A 495 35.45 -5.46 -9.93
C ILE A 495 36.97 -5.53 -10.11
N GLN A 496 37.44 -6.40 -11.01
CA GLN A 496 38.86 -6.58 -11.29
C GLN A 496 39.46 -5.37 -12.01
N LEU A 497 38.73 -4.73 -12.92
CA LEU A 497 39.14 -3.47 -13.53
C LEU A 497 39.33 -2.36 -12.49
N ARG A 498 38.44 -2.26 -11.50
CA ARG A 498 38.61 -1.33 -10.36
C ARG A 498 39.85 -1.66 -9.52
N ARG A 499 40.17 -2.95 -9.32
CA ARG A 499 41.40 -3.37 -8.65
C ARG A 499 42.64 -2.93 -9.43
N LEU A 500 42.68 -3.14 -10.75
CA LEU A 500 43.78 -2.72 -11.62
C LEU A 500 44.04 -1.22 -11.51
N GLN A 501 42.98 -0.40 -11.58
CA GLN A 501 43.08 1.05 -11.37
C GLN A 501 43.66 1.39 -9.99
N ARG A 502 43.21 0.73 -8.92
CA ARG A 502 43.73 0.95 -7.55
C ARG A 502 45.21 0.61 -7.42
N VAL A 503 45.74 -0.33 -8.21
CA VAL A 503 47.16 -0.69 -8.20
C VAL A 503 47.96 0.02 -9.31
N GLY A 504 47.37 0.98 -10.02
CA GLY A 504 48.03 1.78 -11.04
C GLY A 504 48.28 1.05 -12.37
N ILE A 505 47.44 0.07 -12.72
CA ILE A 505 47.50 -0.64 -14.00
C ILE A 505 46.30 -0.22 -14.86
N ASN A 506 46.57 0.34 -16.05
CA ASN A 506 45.54 0.85 -16.97
C ASN A 506 45.16 -0.15 -18.08
N LYS A 507 45.76 -1.34 -18.10
CA LYS A 507 45.50 -2.38 -19.10
C LYS A 507 44.16 -3.07 -18.83
N THR A 508 43.41 -3.35 -19.88
CA THR A 508 42.09 -4.01 -19.80
C THR A 508 42.07 -5.43 -20.36
N ASP A 509 43.15 -5.85 -21.01
CA ASP A 509 43.33 -7.21 -21.53
C ASP A 509 44.19 -8.03 -20.53
N PRO A 510 43.65 -9.12 -19.95
CA PRO A 510 44.40 -9.96 -19.01
C PRO A 510 45.69 -10.57 -19.56
N ASP A 511 45.71 -10.89 -20.86
CA ASP A 511 46.87 -11.54 -21.47
C ASP A 511 48.00 -10.53 -21.79
N SER A 512 47.69 -9.22 -21.75
CA SER A 512 48.65 -8.12 -21.93
C SER A 512 49.43 -7.73 -20.65
N LEU A 513 49.09 -8.32 -19.50
CA LEU A 513 49.77 -8.03 -18.23
C LEU A 513 51.16 -8.67 -18.16
N THR A 514 52.17 -7.92 -17.74
CA THR A 514 53.52 -8.46 -17.44
C THR A 514 53.48 -9.36 -16.22
N PRO A 515 54.49 -10.22 -15.99
CA PRO A 515 54.58 -11.02 -14.76
C PRO A 515 54.43 -10.17 -13.49
N GLU A 516 55.09 -9.01 -13.42
CA GLU A 516 55.03 -8.10 -12.27
C GLU A 516 53.63 -7.51 -12.09
N GLU A 517 52.96 -7.12 -13.18
CA GLU A 517 51.60 -6.62 -13.14
C GLU A 517 50.60 -7.71 -12.71
N LYS A 518 50.81 -8.96 -13.17
CA LYS A 518 50.02 -10.11 -12.73
C LYS A 518 50.18 -10.33 -11.24
N VAL A 519 51.40 -10.28 -10.69
CA VAL A 519 51.66 -10.36 -9.25
C VAL A 519 50.96 -9.24 -8.50
N LYS A 520 51.15 -7.99 -8.94
CA LYS A 520 50.58 -6.79 -8.29
C LYS A 520 49.04 -6.80 -8.29
N PHE A 521 48.44 -7.32 -9.35
CA PHE A 521 46.99 -7.53 -9.44
C PHE A 521 46.53 -8.70 -8.56
N ALA A 522 47.22 -9.84 -8.66
CA ALA A 522 46.80 -11.11 -8.09
C ALA A 522 47.07 -11.22 -6.60
N ARG A 523 48.07 -10.53 -6.04
CA ARG A 523 48.35 -10.49 -4.60
C ARG A 523 47.73 -9.25 -3.93
N LEU A 524 47.26 -9.43 -2.70
CA LEU A 524 46.82 -8.36 -1.81
C LEU A 524 47.95 -7.94 -0.87
N ASN A 525 48.94 -8.80 -0.60
CA ASN A 525 50.08 -8.54 0.29
C ASN A 525 49.61 -8.03 1.65
N ILE A 526 48.75 -8.82 2.28
CA ILE A 526 48.14 -8.47 3.56
C ILE A 526 49.20 -8.55 4.66
N ASP A 527 49.40 -7.46 5.39
CA ASP A 527 50.21 -7.48 6.59
C ASP A 527 49.47 -8.21 7.72
N THR A 528 49.92 -9.42 8.03
CA THR A 528 49.30 -10.29 9.03
C THR A 528 49.47 -9.79 10.46
N ASN A 529 50.39 -8.85 10.72
CA ASN A 529 50.63 -8.32 12.06
C ASN A 529 49.71 -7.15 12.43
N ASN A 530 49.09 -6.51 11.43
CA ASN A 530 48.25 -5.32 11.60
C ASN A 530 46.77 -5.56 11.21
N ILE A 531 46.33 -6.82 11.26
CA ILE A 531 44.92 -7.16 11.03
C ILE A 531 44.11 -6.83 12.29
N VAL A 532 43.22 -5.85 12.17
CA VAL A 532 42.25 -5.46 13.20
C VAL A 532 40.88 -6.15 13.07
N TRP A 533 40.70 -7.00 12.05
CA TRP A 533 39.43 -7.66 11.79
C TRP A 533 39.24 -8.91 12.66
N ASN A 534 38.43 -8.76 13.71
CA ASN A 534 38.07 -9.85 14.60
C ASN A 534 36.79 -10.56 14.14
N ARG A 535 36.70 -11.87 14.35
CA ARG A 535 35.45 -12.61 14.32
C ARG A 535 34.51 -12.09 15.39
N VAL A 536 33.22 -12.35 15.21
CA VAL A 536 32.18 -11.93 16.14
C VAL A 536 31.22 -13.04 16.49
N LEU A 537 30.72 -12.99 17.72
CA LEU A 537 29.65 -13.83 18.24
C LEU A 537 28.76 -12.95 19.12
N ASP A 538 27.45 -13.17 19.09
CA ASP A 538 26.53 -12.35 19.91
C ASP A 538 26.59 -12.77 21.39
N ILE A 539 26.83 -14.06 21.65
CA ILE A 539 27.20 -14.59 22.97
C ILE A 539 28.71 -14.75 22.98
N ASN A 540 29.40 -13.78 23.59
CA ASN A 540 30.85 -13.75 23.68
C ASN A 540 31.29 -13.80 25.15
N ASP A 541 31.91 -14.90 25.55
CA ASP A 541 32.51 -15.04 26.87
C ASP A 541 33.95 -14.52 26.89
N ARG A 542 34.47 -14.28 28.10
CA ARG A 542 35.79 -13.67 28.28
C ARG A 542 36.94 -14.48 27.66
N TYR A 543 36.84 -15.81 27.59
CA TYR A 543 37.92 -16.68 27.11
C TYR A 543 38.04 -16.70 25.59
N LEU A 544 37.00 -16.27 24.85
CA LEU A 544 37.04 -16.18 23.40
C LEU A 544 37.63 -14.86 22.88
N ARG A 545 38.02 -13.94 23.77
CA ARG A 545 38.58 -12.62 23.39
C ARG A 545 40.00 -12.69 22.85
N GLU A 546 40.73 -13.76 23.12
CA GLU A 546 42.02 -14.06 22.50
C GLU A 546 42.07 -15.57 22.19
N ILE A 547 42.27 -15.91 20.92
CA ILE A 547 42.33 -17.27 20.40
C ILE A 547 43.52 -17.41 19.45
N THR A 548 43.90 -18.64 19.14
CA THR A 548 44.82 -18.94 18.04
C THR A 548 44.10 -19.76 16.98
N ILE A 549 44.07 -19.26 15.74
CA ILE A 549 43.50 -19.95 14.58
C ILE A 549 44.61 -20.65 13.78
N GLY A 550 44.22 -21.57 12.91
CA GLY A 550 45.16 -22.24 12.01
C GLY A 550 45.94 -23.41 12.61
N GLN A 551 45.49 -23.94 13.76
CA GLN A 551 46.21 -25.03 14.44
C GLN A 551 45.99 -26.41 13.79
N SER A 552 45.02 -26.54 12.87
CA SER A 552 44.83 -27.79 12.12
C SER A 552 46.08 -28.11 11.28
N PRO A 553 46.50 -29.38 11.19
CA PRO A 553 47.61 -29.78 10.30
C PRO A 553 47.41 -29.36 8.84
N THR A 554 46.16 -29.20 8.39
CA THR A 554 45.82 -28.73 7.03
C THR A 554 46.30 -27.32 6.74
N GLU A 555 46.51 -26.50 7.77
CA GLU A 555 46.94 -25.10 7.63
C GLU A 555 48.46 -24.95 7.56
N LYS A 556 49.20 -26.07 7.48
CA LYS A 556 50.65 -26.10 7.20
C LYS A 556 51.50 -25.28 8.18
N GLY A 557 51.08 -25.23 9.45
CA GLY A 557 51.76 -24.48 10.51
C GLY A 557 51.54 -22.96 10.46
N LEU A 558 50.72 -22.46 9.53
CA LEU A 558 50.35 -21.05 9.46
C LEU A 558 49.28 -20.75 10.51
N THR A 559 49.73 -20.23 11.65
CA THR A 559 48.85 -19.84 12.76
C THR A 559 48.79 -18.34 12.92
N ARG A 560 47.69 -17.83 13.49
CA ARG A 560 47.51 -16.40 13.79
C ARG A 560 46.75 -16.23 15.11
N LYS A 561 47.17 -15.25 15.90
CA LYS A 561 46.40 -14.79 17.06
C LYS A 561 45.26 -13.87 16.61
N GLU A 562 44.07 -14.08 17.14
CA GLU A 562 42.88 -13.26 16.90
C GLU A 562 42.00 -13.26 18.15
N GLY A 563 40.80 -12.69 18.09
CA GLY A 563 39.79 -12.82 19.13
C GLY A 563 38.38 -12.75 18.55
N PHE A 564 37.40 -13.13 19.37
CA PHE A 564 36.00 -12.81 19.13
C PHE A 564 35.65 -11.48 19.83
N VAL A 565 34.88 -10.62 19.16
CA VAL A 565 34.17 -9.50 19.80
C VAL A 565 32.65 -9.70 19.70
N ILE A 566 31.87 -8.85 20.38
CA ILE A 566 30.40 -8.92 20.27
C ILE A 566 29.96 -8.41 18.90
N SER A 567 28.98 -9.06 18.28
CA SER A 567 28.51 -8.73 16.92
C SER A 567 28.09 -7.26 16.76
N VAL A 568 27.50 -6.66 17.80
CA VAL A 568 27.11 -5.25 17.81
C VAL A 568 28.29 -4.26 17.85
N ALA A 569 29.49 -4.74 18.17
CA ALA A 569 30.73 -3.97 18.13
C ALA A 569 31.52 -4.15 16.82
N SER A 570 31.01 -4.98 15.89
CA SER A 570 31.64 -5.15 14.58
C SER A 570 31.65 -3.85 13.77
N GLU A 571 32.65 -3.72 12.92
CA GLU A 571 32.77 -2.64 11.96
C GLU A 571 31.62 -2.64 10.96
N ILE A 572 31.13 -3.82 10.56
CA ILE A 572 29.96 -3.93 9.70
C ILE A 572 28.75 -3.28 10.38
N MET A 573 28.52 -3.55 11.68
CA MET A 573 27.44 -2.90 12.42
C MET A 573 27.62 -1.38 12.46
N ALA A 574 28.84 -0.89 12.73
CA ALA A 574 29.11 0.54 12.77
C ALA A 574 28.86 1.22 11.40
N ILE A 575 29.31 0.60 10.31
CA ILE A 575 29.10 1.11 8.96
C ILE A 575 27.62 1.06 8.59
N LEU A 576 26.92 -0.02 8.94
CA LEU A 576 25.48 -0.15 8.72
C LEU A 576 24.70 0.96 9.43
N ALA A 577 25.07 1.26 10.68
CA ALA A 577 24.41 2.29 11.48
C ALA A 577 24.66 3.72 10.98
N LEU A 578 25.75 3.95 10.25
CA LEU A 578 26.15 5.27 9.76
C LEU A 578 25.89 5.48 8.26
N ALA A 579 25.58 4.41 7.53
CA ALA A 579 25.35 4.48 6.10
C ALA A 579 24.01 5.18 5.81
N LYS A 580 24.04 6.12 4.86
CA LYS A 580 22.82 6.83 4.41
C LYS A 580 21.96 5.98 3.49
N ASP A 581 22.61 5.14 2.69
CA ASP A 581 21.98 4.26 1.71
C ASP A 581 22.92 3.09 1.38
N MET A 582 22.46 2.18 0.52
CA MET A 582 23.22 1.00 0.09
C MET A 582 24.52 1.34 -0.65
N ARG A 583 24.57 2.49 -1.35
CA ARG A 583 25.76 2.93 -2.09
C ARG A 583 26.82 3.44 -1.12
N ASP A 584 26.43 4.29 -0.16
CA ASP A 584 27.30 4.77 0.93
C ASP A 584 27.82 3.60 1.78
N PHE A 585 26.96 2.63 2.11
CA PHE A 585 27.36 1.41 2.82
C PHE A 585 28.49 0.65 2.10
N LYS A 586 28.33 0.40 0.79
CA LYS A 586 29.34 -0.28 -0.04
C LYS A 586 30.63 0.51 -0.14
N ASP A 587 30.55 1.83 -0.28
CA ASP A 587 31.73 2.69 -0.38
C ASP A 587 32.54 2.69 0.92
N ARG A 588 31.88 2.85 2.08
CA ARG A 588 32.50 2.78 3.40
C ARG A 588 33.19 1.44 3.66
N LEU A 589 32.50 0.32 3.37
CA LEU A 589 33.11 -1.01 3.46
C LEU A 589 34.34 -1.13 2.55
N SER A 590 34.30 -0.58 1.34
CA SER A 590 35.40 -0.71 0.37
C SER A 590 36.67 0.08 0.73
N LYS A 591 36.55 1.09 1.60
CA LYS A 591 37.64 1.98 2.04
C LYS A 591 38.37 1.45 3.27
N TRP A 592 37.73 0.60 4.06
CA TRP A 592 38.24 0.21 5.37
C TRP A 592 39.53 -0.63 5.28
N TRP A 593 39.58 -1.53 4.30
CA TRP A 593 40.73 -2.40 4.04
C TRP A 593 42.02 -1.69 3.60
N TRP A 594 41.95 -0.41 3.21
CA TRP A 594 43.11 0.34 2.70
C TRP A 594 43.89 1.09 3.78
N ARG A 595 43.30 1.34 4.96
CA ARG A 595 43.95 2.14 6.00
C ARG A 595 45.00 1.38 6.82
N SER A 596 45.00 0.05 6.81
CA SER A 596 46.01 -0.73 7.57
C SER A 596 47.36 -0.88 6.86
N THR A 597 47.50 -0.46 5.59
CA THR A 597 48.74 -0.66 4.81
C THR A 597 49.52 0.62 4.51
N ASN A 598 49.00 1.82 4.84
CA ASN A 598 49.62 3.09 4.42
C ASN A 598 49.70 4.20 5.49
N GLN A 599 49.49 3.91 6.78
CA GLN A 599 49.63 4.91 7.85
C GLN A 599 50.36 4.38 9.09
N ALA A 600 51.46 3.67 8.88
CA ALA A 600 52.53 3.57 9.88
C ALA A 600 53.70 4.44 9.39
N ASN A 601 53.50 5.76 9.41
CA ASN A 601 54.48 6.86 9.37
C ASN A 601 53.82 8.12 8.80
N GLN A 602 53.01 8.79 9.62
CA GLN A 602 52.88 10.26 9.67
C GLN A 602 52.30 10.67 11.02
#